data_AF-A0A4R6R728-F1
#
_entry.id   AF-A0A4R6R728-F1
#
_cell.length_a   1.000
_cell.length_b   1.000
_cell.length_c   1.000
_cell.angle_alpha   90.00
_cell.angle_beta   90.00
_cell.angle_gamma   90.00
#
_symmetry.space_group_name_H-M   'P 1'
#
loop_
_entity.id
_entity.type
_entity.pdbx_description
1 polymer ?
#
loop_
_entity_poly.entity_id
_entity_poly.type
_entity_poly.pdbx_seq_one_letter_code
_entity_poly.pdbx_strand_id
1 'polypeptide(L)'
;MSILRSSFVAASFALSAIAAQAATVIPVTQDGSWYAFTVDALSAQSGGVEWIDSDHDLSGGAGDFQALSFTFTVADKAILKLVDAYTAGDTYNLFIASASGSTAYTSSSVAARDLSDAVPPSFNDSYDGAFADSANFSQLTLTLDAGTYTVTGSLLQSVTVDGFALNATSGGLSVTAVPEPTSLALVLAAAGVVGVVSRRRARG
;
A
#
# COMPACT_ATOMS: atom_id res chain seq x y z
N MET A 1 -60.98 -21.41 39.21
CA MET A 1 -60.13 -20.54 40.06
C MET A 1 -58.82 -21.30 40.33
N SER A 2 -57.79 -21.04 39.51
CA SER A 2 -56.38 -21.33 39.81
C SER A 2 -55.55 -20.65 38.71
N ILE A 3 -54.75 -19.66 39.11
CA ILE A 3 -53.86 -18.83 38.29
C ILE A 3 -52.44 -19.26 38.65
N LEU A 4 -51.57 -19.59 37.70
CA LEU A 4 -50.09 -19.55 37.82
C LEU A 4 -49.50 -19.86 36.42
N ARG A 5 -48.40 -19.28 35.91
CA ARG A 5 -47.59 -18.08 36.16
C ARG A 5 -46.73 -17.98 34.89
N SER A 6 -46.74 -16.85 34.17
CA SER A 6 -45.84 -16.64 33.03
C SER A 6 -44.45 -16.29 33.52
N SER A 7 -43.48 -17.16 33.26
CA SER A 7 -42.06 -16.88 33.51
C SER A 7 -41.49 -16.11 32.31
N PHE A 8 -41.28 -14.80 32.47
CA PHE A 8 -40.45 -14.02 31.57
C PHE A 8 -38.98 -14.36 31.86
N VAL A 9 -38.32 -15.01 30.90
CA VAL A 9 -36.85 -15.13 30.89
C VAL A 9 -36.31 -13.89 30.17
N ALA A 10 -35.71 -12.97 30.93
CA ALA A 10 -34.97 -11.85 30.37
C ALA A 10 -33.58 -12.35 29.94
N ALA A 11 -33.35 -12.41 28.63
CA ALA A 11 -32.02 -12.67 28.08
C ALA A 11 -31.21 -11.36 28.08
N SER A 12 -30.20 -11.27 28.94
CA SER A 12 -29.20 -10.20 28.90
C SER A 12 -28.31 -10.40 27.68
N PHE A 13 -28.45 -9.57 26.65
CA PHE A 13 -27.47 -9.44 25.59
C PHE A 13 -26.23 -8.72 26.15
N ALA A 14 -25.14 -9.44 26.35
CA ALA A 14 -23.83 -8.83 26.55
C ALA A 14 -23.38 -8.24 25.21
N LEU A 15 -23.37 -6.91 25.10
CA LEU A 15 -22.66 -6.21 24.03
C LEU A 15 -21.16 -6.38 24.30
N SER A 16 -20.52 -7.30 23.58
CA SER A 16 -19.06 -7.27 23.42
C SER A 16 -18.73 -6.05 22.57
N ALA A 17 -18.35 -4.95 23.21
CA ALA A 17 -17.73 -3.82 22.53
C ALA A 17 -16.37 -4.29 22.03
N ILE A 18 -16.30 -4.70 20.76
CA ILE A 18 -15.04 -4.89 20.06
C ILE A 18 -14.43 -3.50 19.94
N ALA A 19 -13.42 -3.20 20.75
CA ALA A 19 -12.62 -2.01 20.54
C ALA A 19 -12.00 -2.13 19.15
N ALA A 20 -12.36 -1.23 18.24
CA ALA A 20 -11.65 -1.09 16.98
C ALA A 20 -10.21 -0.70 17.33
N GLN A 21 -9.26 -1.59 17.07
CA GLN A 21 -7.85 -1.31 17.28
C GLN A 21 -7.45 -0.19 16.33
N ALA A 22 -6.77 0.83 16.86
CA ALA A 22 -6.35 1.97 16.06
C ALA A 22 -5.20 1.53 15.16
N ALA A 23 -5.31 1.80 13.85
CA ALA A 23 -4.22 1.57 12.93
C ALA A 23 -3.09 2.59 13.15
N THR A 24 -1.85 2.14 13.00
CA THR A 24 -0.68 3.01 12.93
C THR A 24 -0.68 3.74 11.60
N VAL A 25 -0.72 5.07 11.65
CA VAL A 25 -0.84 5.92 10.46
C VAL A 25 0.52 6.50 10.08
N ILE A 26 1.01 6.14 8.89
CA ILE A 26 2.27 6.59 8.34
C ILE A 26 2.01 7.65 7.24
N PRO A 27 2.50 8.88 7.40
CA PRO A 27 2.44 9.88 6.33
C PRO A 27 3.47 9.55 5.25
N VAL A 28 3.02 9.49 3.99
CA VAL A 28 3.85 9.18 2.83
C VAL A 28 4.17 10.44 2.03
N THR A 29 5.44 10.61 1.67
CA THR A 29 5.90 11.64 0.74
C THR A 29 5.81 11.17 -0.71
N GLN A 30 5.65 12.11 -1.64
CA GLN A 30 5.52 11.84 -3.08
C GLN A 30 6.87 11.96 -3.82
N ASP A 31 7.96 11.66 -3.14
CA ASP A 31 9.34 11.75 -3.63
C ASP A 31 9.85 10.42 -4.23
N GLY A 32 9.01 9.38 -4.23
CA GLY A 32 9.36 8.05 -4.69
C GLY A 32 10.10 7.20 -3.67
N SER A 33 10.30 7.68 -2.44
CA SER A 33 10.83 6.89 -1.35
C SER A 33 9.95 5.67 -1.07
N TRP A 34 10.58 4.55 -0.69
CA TRP A 34 9.88 3.34 -0.32
C TRP A 34 9.55 3.32 1.17
N TYR A 35 8.32 2.92 1.47
CA TYR A 35 7.79 2.71 2.81
C TYR A 35 7.56 1.22 3.00
N ALA A 36 8.27 0.64 3.95
CA ALA A 36 8.15 -0.77 4.27
C ALA A 36 6.79 -1.08 4.90
N PHE A 37 6.34 -2.32 4.74
CA PHE A 37 5.34 -2.93 5.59
C PHE A 37 5.71 -4.38 5.83
N THR A 38 5.18 -4.95 6.89
CA THR A 38 5.35 -6.37 7.23
C THR A 38 3.98 -7.03 7.35
N VAL A 39 3.93 -8.31 7.09
CA VAL A 39 2.83 -9.20 7.50
C VAL A 39 3.45 -10.27 8.36
N ASP A 40 2.92 -10.48 9.55
CA ASP A 40 3.26 -11.62 10.40
C ASP A 40 2.02 -11.98 11.23
N ALA A 41 1.34 -13.07 10.86
CA ALA A 41 0.10 -13.47 11.53
C ALA A 41 0.28 -13.89 12.99
N LEU A 42 1.50 -14.23 13.42
CA LEU A 42 1.78 -14.58 14.82
C LEU A 42 2.01 -13.35 15.69
N SER A 43 2.55 -12.28 15.10
CA SER A 43 2.87 -11.03 15.80
C SER A 43 1.76 -9.99 15.69
N ALA A 44 0.94 -10.04 14.63
CA ALA A 44 -0.17 -9.12 14.42
C ALA A 44 -1.15 -9.15 15.60
N GLN A 45 -1.53 -7.99 16.12
CA GLN A 45 -2.45 -7.93 17.27
C GLN A 45 -3.85 -8.47 16.97
N SER A 46 -4.24 -8.51 15.69
CA SER A 46 -5.50 -9.13 15.27
C SER A 46 -5.41 -10.65 15.06
N GLY A 47 -4.19 -11.20 14.96
CA GLY A 47 -3.91 -12.56 14.46
C GLY A 47 -4.19 -12.74 12.95
N GLY A 48 -4.36 -11.64 12.22
CA GLY A 48 -4.67 -11.60 10.79
C GLY A 48 -3.43 -11.51 9.91
N VAL A 49 -3.66 -11.18 8.64
CA VAL A 49 -2.61 -11.01 7.62
C VAL A 49 -2.62 -9.62 7.01
N GLU A 50 -3.13 -8.65 7.74
CA GLU A 50 -2.99 -7.23 7.41
C GLU A 50 -1.52 -6.81 7.46
N TRP A 51 -1.23 -5.69 6.79
CA TRP A 51 0.02 -4.99 7.00
C TRP A 51 0.10 -4.50 8.44
N ILE A 52 1.26 -4.67 9.08
CA ILE A 52 1.51 -4.23 10.45
C ILE A 52 2.77 -3.37 10.54
N ASP A 53 2.81 -2.50 11.55
CA ASP A 53 4.03 -1.78 11.92
C ASP A 53 4.95 -2.69 12.74
N SER A 54 5.89 -3.39 12.08
CA SER A 54 6.89 -4.21 12.76
C SER A 54 8.28 -3.55 12.81
N ASP A 55 8.43 -2.36 12.22
CA ASP A 55 9.73 -1.74 11.99
C ASP A 55 9.94 -0.60 12.98
N HIS A 56 11.18 -0.46 13.45
CA HIS A 56 11.59 0.60 14.34
C HIS A 56 11.67 1.97 13.63
N ASP A 57 11.78 1.98 12.29
CA ASP A 57 12.12 3.18 11.53
C ASP A 57 10.90 3.92 10.94
N LEU A 58 9.75 3.26 10.77
CA LEU A 58 8.58 3.86 10.10
C LEU A 58 7.80 4.83 10.99
N SER A 59 7.61 4.49 12.28
CA SER A 59 6.83 5.29 13.24
C SER A 59 7.69 6.11 14.21
N GLY A 60 9.03 6.04 14.08
CA GLY A 60 9.97 6.75 14.95
C GLY A 60 10.11 6.15 16.36
N GLY A 61 9.70 4.89 16.53
CA GLY A 61 9.73 4.12 17.78
C GLY A 61 9.71 2.62 17.48
N ALA A 62 9.70 1.75 18.49
CA ALA A 62 9.57 0.30 18.25
C ALA A 62 8.23 0.01 17.55
N GLY A 63 8.26 -0.80 16.49
CA GLY A 63 7.05 -1.29 15.82
C GLY A 63 6.07 -1.87 16.84
N ASP A 64 4.80 -1.46 16.75
CA ASP A 64 3.76 -1.79 17.72
C ASP A 64 2.88 -2.98 17.29
N PHE A 65 3.15 -3.54 16.10
CA PHE A 65 2.44 -4.65 15.47
C PHE A 65 0.94 -4.39 15.27
N GLN A 66 0.51 -3.12 15.33
CA GLN A 66 -0.83 -2.71 14.95
C GLN A 66 -0.98 -2.74 13.43
N ALA A 67 -2.23 -2.80 12.97
CA ALA A 67 -2.56 -2.64 11.56
C ALA A 67 -1.98 -1.33 11.02
N LEU A 68 -1.36 -1.37 9.84
CA LEU A 68 -0.67 -0.24 9.22
C LEU A 68 -1.56 0.45 8.20
N SER A 69 -1.54 1.78 8.19
CA SER A 69 -2.20 2.59 7.18
C SER A 69 -1.30 3.73 6.70
N PHE A 70 -1.16 3.85 5.38
CA PHE A 70 -0.43 4.94 4.75
C PHE A 70 -1.38 6.06 4.35
N THR A 71 -0.98 7.31 4.56
CA THR A 71 -1.78 8.48 4.17
C THR A 71 -0.96 9.51 3.42
N PHE A 72 -1.54 10.10 2.38
CA PHE A 72 -0.90 11.14 1.58
C PHE A 72 -1.93 11.94 0.78
N THR A 73 -1.54 13.15 0.36
CA THR A 73 -2.37 14.04 -0.48
C THR A 73 -1.64 14.39 -1.76
N VAL A 74 -2.16 13.95 -2.90
CA VAL A 74 -1.63 14.24 -4.23
C VAL A 74 -2.28 15.50 -4.78
N ALA A 75 -1.48 16.49 -5.20
CA ALA A 75 -1.97 17.74 -5.79
C ALA A 75 -2.38 17.58 -7.26
N ASP A 76 -1.68 16.72 -8.00
CA ASP A 76 -1.90 16.40 -9.42
C ASP A 76 -1.95 14.88 -9.62
N LYS A 77 -1.43 14.34 -10.73
CA LYS A 77 -1.30 12.89 -10.91
C LYS A 77 -0.07 12.36 -10.17
N ALA A 78 -0.21 11.20 -9.55
CA ALA A 78 0.90 10.45 -8.97
C ALA A 78 0.88 8.99 -9.44
N ILE A 79 2.02 8.33 -9.29
CA ILE A 79 2.15 6.89 -9.44
C ILE A 79 2.30 6.29 -8.04
N LEU A 80 1.41 5.35 -7.70
CA LEU A 80 1.58 4.48 -6.55
C LEU A 80 2.15 3.14 -7.04
N LYS A 81 3.17 2.66 -6.33
CA LYS A 81 3.79 1.36 -6.52
C LYS A 81 3.66 0.54 -5.26
N LEU A 82 3.46 -0.76 -5.45
CA LEU A 82 3.49 -1.78 -4.40
C LEU A 82 4.36 -2.93 -4.92
N VAL A 83 5.18 -3.49 -4.05
CA VAL A 83 6.05 -4.63 -4.37
C VAL A 83 6.13 -5.61 -3.22
N ASP A 84 6.16 -6.89 -3.56
CA ASP A 84 6.68 -7.96 -2.71
C ASP A 84 8.18 -7.81 -2.51
N ALA A 85 8.66 -8.07 -1.30
CA ALA A 85 10.07 -7.96 -0.99
C ALA A 85 10.48 -9.03 0.01
N TYR A 86 11.79 -9.15 0.25
CA TYR A 86 12.38 -10.19 1.09
C TYR A 86 12.26 -11.59 0.46
N THR A 87 11.11 -12.26 0.54
CA THR A 87 10.93 -13.61 -0.04
C THR A 87 10.00 -13.55 -1.25
N ALA A 88 10.52 -13.87 -2.43
CA ALA A 88 9.71 -13.93 -3.64
C ALA A 88 8.60 -14.98 -3.53
N GLY A 89 7.37 -14.61 -3.92
CA GLY A 89 6.26 -15.56 -4.08
C GLY A 89 4.96 -15.13 -3.38
N ASP A 90 5.01 -14.02 -2.64
CA ASP A 90 3.87 -13.48 -1.93
C ASP A 90 3.08 -12.51 -2.82
N THR A 91 1.77 -12.43 -2.60
CA THR A 91 0.89 -11.48 -3.31
C THR A 91 -0.02 -10.75 -2.33
N TYR A 92 -0.45 -9.55 -2.68
CA TYR A 92 -1.11 -8.64 -1.75
C TYR A 92 -2.42 -8.11 -2.31
N ASN A 93 -3.38 -7.89 -1.41
CA ASN A 93 -4.50 -6.99 -1.62
C ASN A 93 -4.10 -5.59 -1.18
N LEU A 94 -4.46 -4.60 -2.00
CA LEU A 94 -4.30 -3.17 -1.72
C LEU A 94 -5.68 -2.53 -1.63
N PHE A 95 -6.00 -1.88 -0.52
CA PHE A 95 -7.23 -1.13 -0.34
C PHE A 95 -6.92 0.36 -0.31
N ILE A 96 -7.49 1.11 -1.26
CA ILE A 96 -7.33 2.57 -1.37
C ILE A 96 -8.67 3.23 -1.10
N ALA A 97 -8.72 4.04 -0.04
CA ALA A 97 -9.86 4.90 0.27
C ALA A 97 -9.53 6.36 -0.07
N SER A 98 -10.51 7.06 -0.65
CA SER A 98 -10.47 8.49 -0.93
C SER A 98 -11.88 9.10 -0.77
N ALA A 99 -12.01 10.40 -1.02
CA ALA A 99 -13.31 11.07 -1.02
C ALA A 99 -14.31 10.48 -2.04
N SER A 100 -13.83 9.81 -3.10
CA SER A 100 -14.69 9.18 -4.12
C SER A 100 -15.14 7.76 -3.76
N GLY A 101 -14.62 7.19 -2.66
CA GLY A 101 -14.96 5.84 -2.20
C GLY A 101 -13.73 4.99 -1.88
N SER A 102 -13.94 3.69 -1.68
CA SER A 102 -12.89 2.71 -1.44
C SER A 102 -12.83 1.69 -2.58
N THR A 103 -11.62 1.38 -3.04
CA THR A 103 -11.37 0.41 -4.12
C THR A 103 -10.29 -0.58 -3.70
N ALA A 104 -10.48 -1.85 -4.05
CA ALA A 104 -9.52 -2.92 -3.83
C ALA A 104 -8.78 -3.26 -5.14
N TYR A 105 -7.48 -3.50 -5.03
CA TYR A 105 -6.60 -3.95 -6.09
C TYR A 105 -5.79 -5.16 -5.61
N THR A 106 -5.19 -5.88 -6.54
CA THR A 106 -4.35 -7.04 -6.25
C THR A 106 -3.02 -6.90 -6.99
N SER A 107 -1.90 -7.27 -6.37
CA SER A 107 -0.61 -7.32 -7.05
C SER A 107 -0.57 -8.42 -8.12
N SER A 108 0.40 -8.34 -9.02
CA SER A 108 0.56 -9.34 -10.09
C SER A 108 0.76 -10.75 -9.53
N SER A 109 0.28 -11.75 -10.25
CA SER A 109 0.59 -13.14 -9.90
C SER A 109 2.07 -13.45 -10.12
N VAL A 110 2.66 -14.24 -9.23
CA VAL A 110 4.01 -14.80 -9.34
C VAL A 110 3.96 -16.32 -9.44
N ALA A 111 5.00 -16.94 -10.00
CA ALA A 111 5.05 -18.39 -10.22
C ALA A 111 5.43 -19.17 -8.95
N ALA A 112 6.32 -18.62 -8.12
CA ALA A 112 6.71 -19.23 -6.86
C ALA A 112 5.50 -19.36 -5.93
N ARG A 113 5.41 -20.54 -5.29
CA ARG A 113 4.33 -20.93 -4.36
C ARG A 113 4.89 -21.63 -3.13
N ASP A 114 6.01 -22.31 -3.29
CA ASP A 114 6.76 -22.94 -2.21
C ASP A 114 8.09 -22.22 -2.00
N LEU A 115 8.60 -22.20 -0.77
CA LEU A 115 9.88 -21.59 -0.43
C LEU A 115 11.05 -22.23 -1.20
N SER A 116 10.94 -23.50 -1.58
CA SER A 116 11.96 -24.17 -2.40
C SER A 116 12.02 -23.70 -3.85
N ASP A 117 10.91 -23.13 -4.36
CA ASP A 117 10.81 -22.51 -5.69
C ASP A 117 11.06 -20.99 -5.65
N ALA A 118 11.00 -20.38 -4.46
CA ALA A 118 11.28 -18.97 -4.28
C ALA A 118 12.75 -18.69 -4.63
N VAL A 119 12.98 -17.65 -5.43
CA VAL A 119 14.33 -17.11 -5.58
C VAL A 119 14.78 -16.74 -4.17
N PRO A 120 15.91 -17.30 -3.68
CA PRO A 120 16.33 -17.05 -2.31
C PRO A 120 16.42 -15.54 -2.12
N PRO A 121 15.97 -15.00 -0.96
CA PRO A 121 16.09 -13.60 -0.65
C PRO A 121 17.53 -13.21 -0.97
N SER A 122 17.74 -12.43 -2.03
CA SER A 122 19.00 -11.74 -2.09
C SER A 122 18.89 -10.79 -0.91
N PHE A 123 19.75 -10.97 0.09
CA PHE A 123 19.78 -10.11 1.28
C PHE A 123 20.06 -8.63 0.90
N ASN A 124 20.22 -8.31 -0.40
CA ASN A 124 20.55 -6.98 -0.92
C ASN A 124 19.53 -6.38 -1.89
N ASP A 125 18.43 -7.06 -2.26
CA ASP A 125 17.49 -6.44 -3.20
C ASP A 125 16.69 -5.38 -2.46
N SER A 126 17.10 -4.13 -2.70
CA SER A 126 16.26 -2.98 -2.43
C SER A 126 14.89 -3.18 -3.09
N TYR A 127 13.86 -2.49 -2.59
CA TYR A 127 12.54 -2.52 -3.21
C TYR A 127 12.56 -2.21 -4.71
N ASP A 128 13.51 -1.38 -5.18
CA ASP A 128 13.72 -1.13 -6.60
C ASP A 128 14.21 -2.37 -7.38
N GLY A 129 15.07 -3.19 -6.77
CA GLY A 129 15.53 -4.46 -7.34
C GLY A 129 14.39 -5.47 -7.47
N ALA A 130 13.60 -5.65 -6.41
CA ALA A 130 12.41 -6.49 -6.43
C ALA A 130 11.39 -6.01 -7.47
N PHE A 131 11.17 -4.69 -7.55
CA PHE A 131 10.23 -4.10 -8.52
C PHE A 131 10.73 -4.21 -9.97
N ALA A 132 12.05 -4.31 -10.19
CA ALA A 132 12.61 -4.59 -11.50
C ALA A 132 12.47 -6.07 -11.91
N ASP A 133 12.29 -6.99 -10.95
CA ASP A 133 12.14 -8.43 -11.17
C ASP A 133 10.69 -8.91 -11.03
N SER A 134 9.85 -8.49 -11.96
CA SER A 134 8.44 -8.86 -12.00
C SER A 134 8.17 -10.34 -12.30
N ALA A 135 9.21 -11.14 -12.59
CA ALA A 135 9.07 -12.57 -12.82
C ALA A 135 8.95 -13.33 -11.49
N ASN A 136 9.63 -12.84 -10.45
CA ASN A 136 9.72 -13.49 -9.15
C ASN A 136 8.92 -12.75 -8.07
N PHE A 137 8.86 -11.41 -8.14
CA PHE A 137 8.18 -10.58 -7.14
C PHE A 137 6.86 -10.03 -7.67
N SER A 138 5.83 -10.04 -6.81
CA SER A 138 4.55 -9.47 -7.18
C SER A 138 4.62 -7.94 -7.11
N GLN A 139 3.97 -7.27 -8.05
CA GLN A 139 3.99 -5.83 -8.12
C GLN A 139 2.64 -5.25 -8.57
N LEU A 140 2.42 -3.99 -8.24
CA LEU A 140 1.27 -3.21 -8.71
C LEU A 140 1.72 -1.78 -8.96
N THR A 141 1.26 -1.21 -10.08
CA THR A 141 1.44 0.20 -10.43
C THR A 141 0.09 0.82 -10.72
N LEU A 142 -0.25 1.90 -10.04
CA LEU A 142 -1.49 2.64 -10.22
C LEU A 142 -1.19 4.10 -10.50
N THR A 143 -1.95 4.69 -11.42
CA THR A 143 -2.01 6.15 -11.56
C THR A 143 -3.13 6.67 -10.68
N LEU A 144 -2.80 7.60 -9.79
CA LEU A 144 -3.74 8.30 -8.94
C LEU A 144 -3.99 9.70 -9.50
N ASP A 145 -5.23 10.16 -9.42
CA ASP A 145 -5.57 11.56 -9.68
C ASP A 145 -5.30 12.40 -8.41
N ALA A 146 -5.57 13.70 -8.49
CA ALA A 146 -5.46 14.58 -7.33
C ALA A 146 -6.46 14.16 -6.24
N GLY A 147 -6.01 14.11 -5.00
CA GLY A 147 -6.84 13.68 -3.89
C GLY A 147 -6.08 13.37 -2.61
N THR A 148 -6.82 13.11 -1.53
CA THR A 148 -6.27 12.56 -0.30
C THR A 148 -6.62 11.09 -0.22
N TYR A 149 -5.61 10.28 0.10
CA TYR A 149 -5.70 8.83 0.07
C TYR A 149 -5.32 8.24 1.42
N THR A 150 -6.04 7.19 1.79
CA THR A 150 -5.69 6.26 2.86
C THR A 150 -5.51 4.89 2.22
N VAL A 151 -4.35 4.30 2.43
CA VAL A 151 -3.96 3.02 1.84
C VAL A 151 -3.70 2.01 2.95
N THR A 152 -4.26 0.83 2.80
CA THR A 152 -4.03 -0.33 3.66
C THR A 152 -3.88 -1.56 2.78
N GLY A 153 -3.49 -2.69 3.35
CA GLY A 153 -3.39 -3.91 2.59
C GLY A 153 -3.33 -5.15 3.46
N SER A 154 -3.33 -6.30 2.79
CA SER A 154 -3.19 -7.61 3.41
C SER A 154 -2.53 -8.58 2.47
N LEU A 155 -1.96 -9.65 3.03
CA LEU A 155 -1.49 -10.79 2.27
C LEU A 155 -2.68 -11.51 1.63
N LEU A 156 -2.62 -11.68 0.31
CA LEU A 156 -3.57 -12.49 -0.44
C LEU A 156 -3.09 -13.94 -0.53
N GLN A 157 -1.78 -14.12 -0.72
CA GLN A 157 -1.15 -15.42 -0.83
C GLN A 157 0.22 -15.36 -0.19
N SER A 158 0.53 -16.36 0.63
CA SER A 158 1.86 -16.58 1.14
C SER A 158 2.57 -17.72 0.40
N VAL A 159 3.89 -17.65 0.29
CA VAL A 159 4.73 -18.84 0.05
C VAL A 159 4.51 -19.89 1.13
N THR A 160 4.67 -21.16 0.75
CA THR A 160 4.52 -22.30 1.67
C THR A 160 5.85 -22.91 2.08
N VAL A 161 5.89 -23.50 3.27
CA VAL A 161 6.94 -24.42 3.72
C VAL A 161 6.26 -25.69 4.20
N ASP A 162 6.66 -26.84 3.64
CA ASP A 162 6.05 -28.15 3.93
C ASP A 162 4.51 -28.16 3.74
N GLY A 163 4.02 -27.36 2.79
CA GLY A 163 2.59 -27.21 2.48
C GLY A 163 1.82 -26.26 3.39
N PHE A 164 2.47 -25.58 4.34
CA PHE A 164 1.86 -24.57 5.21
C PHE A 164 2.25 -23.17 4.78
N ALA A 165 1.28 -22.26 4.66
CA ALA A 165 1.54 -20.86 4.38
C ALA A 165 2.37 -20.22 5.50
N LEU A 166 3.45 -19.51 5.15
CA LEU A 166 4.28 -18.83 6.14
C LEU A 166 3.53 -17.68 6.82
N ASN A 167 2.71 -16.95 6.06
CA ASN A 167 2.00 -15.75 6.52
C ASN A 167 2.91 -14.75 7.24
N ALA A 168 4.17 -14.71 6.83
CA ALA A 168 5.25 -13.93 7.39
C ALA A 168 6.10 -13.40 6.23
N THR A 169 5.94 -12.13 5.89
CA THR A 169 6.57 -11.51 4.73
C THR A 169 6.66 -9.99 4.89
N SER A 170 7.28 -9.32 3.92
CA SER A 170 7.44 -7.87 3.91
C SER A 170 7.38 -7.33 2.49
N GLY A 171 7.03 -6.06 2.36
CA GLY A 171 6.94 -5.42 1.06
C GLY A 171 7.17 -3.93 1.15
N GLY A 172 7.05 -3.26 0.01
CA GLY A 172 7.28 -1.83 -0.11
C GLY A 172 6.13 -1.13 -0.81
N LEU A 173 5.79 0.07 -0.33
CA LEU A 173 4.90 1.01 -0.97
C LEU A 173 5.67 2.28 -1.33
N SER A 174 5.52 2.79 -2.55
CA SER A 174 6.13 4.05 -2.99
C SER A 174 5.10 4.92 -3.70
N VAL A 175 5.18 6.23 -3.49
CA VAL A 175 4.36 7.21 -4.20
C VAL A 175 5.29 8.25 -4.82
N THR A 176 5.10 8.52 -6.12
CA THR A 176 5.87 9.54 -6.84
C THR A 176 4.94 10.46 -7.60
N ALA A 177 5.11 11.77 -7.45
CA ALA A 177 4.42 12.72 -8.32
C ALA A 177 4.83 12.49 -9.79
N VAL A 178 3.88 12.59 -10.72
CA VAL A 178 4.20 12.54 -12.16
C VAL A 178 4.74 13.91 -12.55
N PRO A 179 6.01 14.03 -13.01
CA PRO A 179 6.53 15.32 -13.44
C PRO A 179 5.69 15.88 -14.59
N GLU A 180 5.33 17.16 -14.52
CA GLU A 180 4.69 17.82 -15.66
C GLU A 180 5.59 17.69 -16.89
N PRO A 181 5.05 17.29 -18.05
CA PRO A 181 5.86 17.16 -19.24
C PRO A 181 6.45 18.52 -19.60
N THR A 182 7.78 18.58 -19.70
CA THR A 182 8.56 19.76 -20.11
C THR A 182 8.13 20.33 -21.46
N SER A 183 7.30 19.60 -22.22
CA SER A 183 6.68 20.06 -23.46
C SER A 183 5.86 21.34 -23.28
N LEU A 184 5.18 21.55 -22.15
CA LEU A 184 4.46 22.81 -21.89
C LEU A 184 5.42 23.98 -21.74
N ALA A 185 6.51 23.79 -20.98
CA ALA A 185 7.57 24.78 -20.88
C ALA A 185 8.24 25.05 -22.24
N LEU A 186 8.42 24.00 -23.05
CA LEU A 186 9.01 24.11 -24.39
C LEU A 186 8.10 24.87 -25.37
N VAL A 187 6.79 24.61 -25.32
CA VAL A 187 5.79 25.31 -26.14
C VAL A 187 5.72 26.79 -25.74
N LEU A 188 5.72 27.09 -24.44
CA LEU A 188 5.74 28.48 -23.96
C LEU A 188 7.04 29.19 -24.34
N ALA A 189 8.19 28.52 -24.23
CA ALA A 189 9.47 29.05 -24.67
C ALA A 189 9.49 29.31 -26.19
N ALA A 190 8.99 28.36 -26.99
CA ALA A 190 8.89 28.51 -28.44
C ALA A 190 7.95 29.66 -28.84
N ALA A 191 6.79 29.78 -28.20
CA ALA A 191 5.86 30.88 -28.41
C ALA A 191 6.49 32.24 -28.04
N GLY A 192 7.24 32.31 -26.94
CA GLY A 192 8.00 33.49 -26.54
C GLY A 192 9.04 33.92 -27.59
N VAL A 193 9.81 32.97 -28.12
CA VAL A 193 10.80 33.24 -29.19
C VAL A 193 10.12 33.77 -30.45
N VAL A 194 9.02 33.14 -30.90
CA VAL A 194 8.26 33.59 -32.07
C VAL A 194 7.68 35.00 -31.85
N GLY A 195 7.17 35.29 -30.66
CA GLY A 195 6.68 36.62 -30.29
C GLY A 195 7.78 37.71 -30.34
N VAL A 196 8.98 37.41 -29.86
CA VAL A 196 10.11 38.35 -29.91
C VAL A 196 10.58 38.59 -31.35
N VAL A 197 10.68 37.54 -32.16
CA VAL A 197 11.10 37.64 -33.57
C VAL A 197 10.08 38.42 -34.41
N SER A 198 8.79 38.13 -34.25
CA SER A 198 7.71 38.82 -34.96
C SER A 198 7.65 40.31 -34.61
N ARG A 199 7.84 40.68 -33.33
CA ARG A 199 7.88 42.09 -32.90
C ARG A 199 9.07 42.87 -33.47
N ARG A 200 10.22 42.22 -33.66
CA ARG A 200 11.40 42.86 -34.28
C ARG A 200 11.17 43.15 -35.76
N ARG A 201 10.50 42.25 -36.49
CA ARG A 201 10.16 42.45 -37.91
C ARG A 201 9.11 43.52 -38.15
N ALA A 202 8.23 43.79 -37.19
CA ALA A 202 7.20 44.83 -37.33
C ALA A 202 7.70 46.26 -37.06
N ARG A 203 8.96 46.44 -36.60
CA ARG A 203 9.55 47.73 -36.23
C ARG A 203 10.72 48.18 -37.10
N GLY A 204 11.14 47.35 -38.07
CA GLY A 204 12.17 47.68 -39.07
C GLY A 204 11.54 47.65 -40.45
#